data_AF-A0A7V9NW86-F1
#
_entry.id   AF-A0A7V9NW86-F1
#
_cell.length_a   1.000
_cell.length_b   1.000
_cell.length_c   1.000
_cell.angle_alpha   90.00
_cell.angle_beta   90.00
_cell.angle_gamma   90.00
#
_symmetry.space_group_name_H-M   'P 1'
#
loop_
_entity.id
_entity.type
_entity.pdbx_description
1 polymer ?
#
loop_
_entity_poly.entity_id
_entity_poly.type
_entity_poly.pdbx_seq_one_letter_code
_entity_poly.pdbx_strand_id
1 'polypeptide(L)'
;MKNKNFTEETIQVAVDIIMDVLNIIIKEGFKHEVIQVVENRSTIVITLFHQKDSLRHQRALDNIKNLLDEYKEYRWSENEQLNWREH
;
A
#
# COMPACT_ATOMS: atom_id res chain seq x y z
N MET A 1 -23.52 -16.09 -3.37
CA MET A 1 -23.83 -15.48 -2.05
C MET A 1 -22.90 -14.30 -1.83
N LYS A 2 -23.41 -13.05 -1.83
CA LYS A 2 -22.61 -11.84 -1.54
C LYS A 2 -22.37 -11.78 -0.02
N ASN A 3 -21.15 -12.08 0.44
CA ASN A 3 -20.76 -11.87 1.83
C ASN A 3 -20.79 -10.36 2.13
N LYS A 4 -21.77 -9.90 2.91
CA LYS A 4 -22.10 -8.48 3.12
C LYS A 4 -21.13 -7.70 4.03
N ASN A 5 -20.01 -8.29 4.46
CA ASN A 5 -19.14 -7.70 5.48
C ASN A 5 -17.75 -7.30 4.98
N PHE A 6 -17.51 -7.36 3.67
CA PHE A 6 -16.25 -6.89 3.09
C PHE A 6 -16.36 -5.43 2.66
N THR A 7 -15.36 -4.65 3.04
CA THR A 7 -15.11 -3.28 2.61
C THR A 7 -13.91 -3.28 1.66
N GLU A 8 -13.94 -2.36 0.71
CA GLU A 8 -12.91 -2.18 -0.31
C GLU A 8 -12.03 -1.00 0.05
N GLU A 9 -10.71 -1.19 -0.02
CA GLU A 9 -9.72 -0.13 0.14
C GLU A 9 -8.77 -0.17 -1.06
N THR A 10 -8.55 0.97 -1.72
CA THR A 10 -7.61 1.05 -2.84
C THR A 10 -6.31 1.68 -2.36
N ILE A 11 -5.19 1.02 -2.62
CA ILE A 11 -3.85 1.50 -2.29
C ILE A 11 -3.00 1.61 -3.56
N GLN A 12 -2.10 2.60 -3.57
CA GLN A 12 -1.09 2.76 -4.61
C GLN A 12 0.28 2.51 -3.99
N VAL A 13 1.02 1.55 -4.55
CA VAL A 13 2.25 1.01 -3.97
C VAL A 13 3.39 1.21 -4.97
N ALA A 14 4.51 1.76 -4.54
CA ALA A 14 5.71 1.82 -5.38
C ALA A 14 6.30 0.42 -5.57
N VAL A 15 6.81 0.14 -6.76
CA VAL A 15 7.40 -1.17 -7.11
C VAL A 15 8.54 -1.54 -6.15
N ASP A 16 9.27 -0.57 -5.63
CA ASP A 16 10.41 -0.80 -4.73
C ASP A 16 10.01 -1.44 -3.39
N ILE A 17 8.78 -1.19 -2.92
CA ILE A 17 8.25 -1.70 -1.63
C ILE A 17 7.09 -2.68 -1.81
N ILE A 18 6.82 -3.09 -3.05
CA ILE A 18 5.67 -3.95 -3.35
C ILE A 18 5.75 -5.29 -2.61
N MET A 19 6.95 -5.84 -2.44
CA MET A 19 7.14 -7.13 -1.79
C MET A 19 6.81 -7.07 -0.30
N ASP A 20 7.13 -5.95 0.37
CA ASP A 20 6.80 -5.74 1.78
C ASP A 20 5.29 -5.64 1.99
N VAL A 21 4.61 -4.88 1.11
CA VAL A 21 3.15 -4.75 1.13
C VAL A 21 2.47 -6.09 0.81
N LEU A 22 2.92 -6.80 -0.22
CA LEU A 22 2.38 -8.12 -0.59
C LEU A 22 2.57 -9.15 0.52
N ASN A 23 3.69 -9.12 1.24
CA ASN A 23 3.91 -9.99 2.40
C ASN A 23 2.82 -9.80 3.46
N ILE A 24 2.46 -8.55 3.78
CA ILE A 24 1.37 -8.25 4.72
C ILE A 24 0.02 -8.74 4.16
N ILE A 25 -0.28 -8.43 2.89
CA ILE A 25 -1.53 -8.83 2.22
C ILE A 25 -1.73 -10.35 2.28
N ILE A 26 -0.69 -11.11 1.92
CA ILE A 26 -0.72 -12.58 1.87
C ILE A 26 -0.79 -13.17 3.28
N LYS A 27 0.08 -12.72 4.19
CA LYS A 27 0.14 -13.22 5.57
C LYS A 27 -1.18 -13.03 6.30
N GLU A 28 -1.83 -11.89 6.10
CA GLU A 28 -3.07 -11.55 6.78
C GLU A 28 -4.31 -12.06 6.03
N GLY A 29 -4.13 -12.68 4.86
CA GLY A 29 -5.19 -13.31 4.08
C GLY A 29 -6.17 -12.32 3.46
N PHE A 30 -5.70 -11.13 3.06
CA PHE A 30 -6.51 -10.20 2.30
C PHE A 30 -6.83 -10.78 0.93
N LYS A 31 -8.11 -10.81 0.58
CA LYS A 31 -8.49 -10.89 -0.82
C LYS A 31 -8.05 -9.57 -1.48
N HIS A 32 -7.40 -9.67 -2.62
CA HIS A 32 -6.82 -8.52 -3.30
C HIS A 32 -6.93 -8.65 -4.82
N GLU A 33 -6.89 -7.53 -5.51
CA GLU A 33 -6.91 -7.44 -6.98
C GLU A 33 -5.97 -6.33 -7.43
N VAL A 34 -5.07 -6.63 -8.36
CA VAL A 34 -4.24 -5.61 -9.02
C VAL A 34 -5.08 -5.00 -10.13
N ILE A 35 -5.47 -3.73 -9.97
CA ILE A 35 -6.37 -3.05 -10.91
C ILE A 35 -5.62 -2.24 -11.97
N GLN A 36 -4.39 -1.81 -11.67
CA GLN A 36 -3.59 -1.03 -12.61
C GLN A 36 -2.09 -1.14 -12.31
N VAL A 37 -1.30 -1.17 -13.38
CA VAL A 37 0.15 -0.93 -13.32
C VAL A 37 0.43 0.40 -14.01
N VAL A 38 1.09 1.32 -13.32
CA VAL A 38 1.40 2.67 -13.79
C VAL A 38 2.91 2.76 -14.00
N GLU A 39 3.36 2.31 -15.17
CA GLU A 39 4.79 2.13 -15.50
C GLU A 39 5.60 3.42 -15.40
N ASN A 40 5.05 4.55 -15.88
CA ASN A 40 5.74 5.85 -15.84
C ASN A 40 6.00 6.40 -14.44
N ARG A 41 5.31 5.87 -13.41
CA ARG A 41 5.51 6.24 -12.01
C ARG A 41 6.10 5.11 -11.17
N SER A 42 6.37 3.95 -11.79
CA SER A 42 6.79 2.73 -11.11
C SER A 42 5.89 2.40 -9.91
N THR A 43 4.57 2.49 -10.10
CA THR A 43 3.58 2.19 -9.06
C THR A 43 2.53 1.19 -9.53
N ILE A 44 2.02 0.38 -8.61
CA ILE A 44 0.96 -0.60 -8.80
C ILE A 44 -0.23 -0.18 -7.93
N VAL A 45 -1.44 -0.24 -8.49
CA VAL A 45 -2.69 0.06 -7.78
C VAL A 45 -3.39 -1.25 -7.46
N ILE A 46 -3.71 -1.44 -6.17
CA ILE A 46 -4.26 -2.68 -5.64
C ILE A 46 -5.54 -2.35 -4.86
N THR A 47 -6.61 -3.09 -5.13
CA THR A 47 -7.81 -3.10 -4.30
C THR A 47 -7.71 -4.23 -3.29
N LEU A 48 -7.86 -3.89 -2.01
CA LEU A 48 -7.91 -4.82 -0.88
C LEU A 48 -9.35 -4.97 -0.41
N PHE A 49 -9.77 -6.22 -0.20
CA PHE A 49 -11.07 -6.54 0.38
C PHE A 49 -10.85 -7.02 1.82
N HIS A 50 -11.43 -6.31 2.77
CA HIS A 50 -11.23 -6.58 4.19
C HIS A 50 -12.53 -6.66 4.96
N GLN A 51 -12.56 -7.45 6.03
CA GLN A 51 -13.74 -7.50 6.89
C GLN A 51 -13.73 -6.30 7.83
N LYS A 52 -14.80 -5.49 7.79
CA LYS A 52 -14.89 -4.26 8.60
C LYS A 52 -14.74 -4.53 10.10
N ASP A 53 -15.26 -5.66 10.59
CA ASP A 53 -15.26 -6.00 12.01
C ASP A 53 -14.02 -6.80 12.45
N SER A 54 -13.10 -7.09 11.52
CA SER A 54 -11.87 -7.82 11.83
C SER A 54 -10.79 -6.86 12.32
N LEU A 55 -10.56 -6.81 13.63
CA LEU A 55 -9.45 -6.07 14.24
C LEU A 55 -8.09 -6.43 13.63
N ARG A 56 -7.91 -7.70 13.21
CA ARG A 56 -6.70 -8.16 12.54
C ARG A 56 -6.51 -7.43 11.21
N HIS A 57 -7.56 -7.36 10.38
CA HIS A 57 -7.49 -6.70 9.08
C HIS A 57 -7.36 -5.18 9.24
N GLN A 58 -8.03 -4.57 10.22
CA GLN A 58 -7.87 -3.14 10.51
C GLN A 58 -6.41 -2.81 10.84
N ARG A 59 -5.80 -3.53 11.78
CA ARG A 59 -4.39 -3.31 12.15
C ARG A 59 -3.43 -3.54 11.00
N ALA A 60 -3.69 -4.54 10.16
CA ALA A 60 -2.87 -4.82 9.00
C ALA A 60 -3.00 -3.72 7.92
N LEU A 61 -4.19 -3.16 7.73
CA LEU A 61 -4.38 -1.99 6.86
C LEU A 61 -3.64 -0.77 7.40
N ASP A 62 -3.72 -0.51 8.70
CA ASP A 62 -2.98 0.59 9.33
C ASP A 62 -1.47 0.41 9.13
N ASN A 63 -0.97 -0.83 9.27
CA ASN A 63 0.43 -1.14 9.02
C ASN A 63 0.84 -0.87 7.55
N ILE A 64 0.01 -1.28 6.58
CA ILE A 64 0.25 -0.98 5.16
C ILE A 64 0.28 0.52 4.92
N LYS A 65 -0.67 1.28 5.50
CA LYS A 65 -0.73 2.74 5.37
C LYS A 65 0.51 3.42 5.93
N ASN A 66 0.93 3.03 7.13
CA ASN A 66 2.14 3.56 7.76
C ASN A 66 3.38 3.28 6.91
N LEU A 67 3.53 2.06 6.37
CA LEU A 67 4.65 1.72 5.49
C LEU A 67 4.67 2.60 4.23
N LEU A 68 3.51 2.85 3.63
CA LEU A 68 3.38 3.71 2.44
C LEU A 68 3.72 5.17 2.75
N ASP A 69 3.27 5.67 3.90
CA ASP A 69 3.55 7.04 4.36
C ASP A 69 5.04 7.22 4.71
N GLU A 70 5.63 6.30 5.46
CA GLU A 70 7.07 6.29 5.78
C GLU A 70 7.93 6.26 4.51
N TYR A 71 7.58 5.42 3.53
CA TYR A 71 8.30 5.38 2.26
C TYR A 71 8.17 6.68 1.46
N LYS A 72 6.98 7.31 1.49
CA LYS A 72 6.75 8.61 0.84
C LYS A 72 7.59 9.70 1.48
N GLU A 73 7.67 9.73 2.82
CA GLU A 73 8.53 10.66 3.57
C GLU A 73 10.01 10.43 3.26
N TYR A 74 10.46 9.18 3.27
CA TYR A 74 11.83 8.81 2.91
C TYR A 74 12.20 9.32 1.51
N ARG A 75 11.36 9.01 0.52
CA ARG A 75 11.60 9.43 -0.87
C ARG A 75 11.54 10.94 -1.05
N TRP A 76 10.67 11.63 -0.31
CA TRP A 76 10.65 13.09 -0.30
C TRP A 76 11.94 13.66 0.30
N SER A 77 12.38 13.13 1.44
CA SER A 77 13.58 13.58 2.13
C SER A 77 14.85 13.37 1.30
N GLU A 78 14.97 12.27 0.56
CA GLU A 78 16.07 12.04 -0.37
C GLU A 78 16.07 13.05 -1.52
N ASN A 79 14.89 13.39 -2.06
CA ASN A 79 14.79 14.40 -3.11
C ASN A 79 15.18 15.80 -2.61
N GLU A 80 14.75 16.20 -1.41
CA GLU A 80 15.20 17.46 -0.81
C GLU A 80 16.71 17.46 -0.53
N GLN A 81 17.25 16.31 -0.11
CA GLN A 81 18.70 16.08 0.05
C GLN A 81 19.48 15.95 -1.27
N LEU A 82 18.84 16.02 -2.44
CA LEU A 82 19.54 16.17 -3.71
C LEU A 82 19.47 17.63 -4.19
N ASN A 83 18.35 18.30 -3.92
CA ASN A 83 18.09 19.66 -4.37
C ASN A 83 18.89 20.75 -3.62
N TRP A 84 19.27 20.55 -2.34
CA TRP A 84 20.09 21.51 -1.58
C TRP A 84 21.53 21.68 -2.09
N ARG A 85 22.03 20.78 -2.96
CA ARG A 85 23.36 20.93 -3.58
C ARG A 85 23.36 21.76 -4.86
N GLU A 86 22.19 22.18 -5.35
CA GLU A 86 22.04 22.97 -6.58
C GLU A 86 21.81 24.48 -6.33
N HIS A 87 21.97 24.95 -5.09
CA HIS A 87 21.87 26.38 -4.72
C HIS A 87 23.14 26.93 -4.04
#